data_AF-A0A285M206-F1
#
_entry.id   AF-A0A285M206-F1
#
_cell.length_a   1.000
_cell.length_b   1.000
_cell.length_c   1.000
_cell.angle_alpha   90.00
_cell.angle_beta   90.00
_cell.angle_gamma   90.00
#
_symmetry.space_group_name_H-M   'P 1'
#
loop_
_entity.id
_entity.type
_entity.pdbx_description
1 polymer ?
#
loop_
_entity_poly.entity_id
_entity_poly.type
_entity_poly.pdbx_seq_one_letter_code
_entity_poly.pdbx_strand_id
1 'polypeptide(L)'
;MKMKTTTTLALAAIALTATNVLAPSNVVAAESLLDKTNQLCFGAFDGDPLEEMGFTSFQMEKEVPFMTDAYEGEIDGQKALLFLGERFGDKACDVNLPKAPTQTYQSVHDELLDMFGVNGTNYDKPNSDLGYLGEIWADTEAMSGPIENLEIEGMKLGSVFVQYTKKPFMQTAGRAGFIISYSTR
;
A
#
# COMPACT_ATOMS: atom_id res chain seq x y z
N MET A 1 32.32 29.02 -63.26
CA MET A 1 32.94 27.67 -63.28
C MET A 1 33.70 27.44 -61.98
N LYS A 2 33.29 26.41 -61.22
CA LYS A 2 33.98 25.68 -60.13
C LYS A 2 34.67 26.48 -59.00
N MET A 3 33.91 26.78 -57.93
CA MET A 3 34.47 26.90 -56.57
C MET A 3 34.80 25.50 -56.05
N LYS A 4 36.07 25.26 -55.69
CA LYS A 4 36.51 24.02 -55.02
C LYS A 4 36.64 24.30 -53.52
N THR A 5 35.82 23.56 -52.78
CA THR A 5 35.81 23.37 -51.34
C THR A 5 37.16 22.84 -50.85
N THR A 6 37.70 23.41 -49.79
CA THR A 6 38.78 22.78 -49.00
C THR A 6 38.31 22.71 -47.56
N THR A 7 37.92 21.51 -47.14
CA THR A 7 37.46 21.17 -45.80
C THR A 7 38.68 20.83 -44.94
N THR A 8 38.95 21.63 -43.91
CA THR A 8 39.96 21.30 -42.89
C THR A 8 39.24 20.67 -41.69
N LEU A 9 39.47 19.38 -41.45
CA LEU A 9 39.13 18.71 -40.20
C LEU A 9 40.06 19.22 -39.10
N ALA A 10 39.48 19.74 -38.01
CA ALA A 10 40.18 19.90 -36.74
C ALA A 10 39.65 18.86 -35.75
N LEU A 11 40.48 17.88 -35.42
CA LEU A 11 40.33 17.01 -34.26
C LEU A 11 40.58 17.87 -33.01
N ALA A 12 39.59 18.01 -32.14
CA ALA A 12 39.77 18.56 -30.80
C ALA A 12 39.45 17.48 -29.76
N ALA A 13 40.46 17.19 -28.95
CA ALA A 13 40.51 16.12 -27.98
C ALA A 13 39.53 16.31 -26.82
N ILE A 14 38.91 15.20 -26.41
CA ILE A 14 38.05 15.10 -25.24
C ILE A 14 38.96 15.07 -24.00
N ALA A 15 38.92 16.12 -23.19
CA ALA A 15 39.48 16.12 -21.85
C ALA A 15 38.41 15.64 -20.87
N LEU A 16 38.39 14.34 -20.57
CA LEU A 16 37.69 13.81 -19.40
C LEU A 16 38.48 14.22 -18.14
N THR A 17 38.05 15.28 -17.47
CA THR A 17 38.36 15.44 -16.04
C THR A 17 37.19 14.92 -15.23
N ALA A 18 37.30 13.65 -14.87
CA ALA A 18 36.47 13.02 -13.86
C ALA A 18 36.81 13.60 -12.49
N THR A 19 35.88 14.36 -11.93
CA THR A 19 35.75 14.54 -10.48
C THR A 19 34.30 14.24 -10.09
N ASN A 20 33.88 13.01 -10.35
CA ASN A 20 32.73 12.43 -9.66
C ASN A 20 33.20 12.09 -8.25
N VAL A 21 33.03 13.05 -7.35
CA VAL A 21 33.01 12.77 -5.91
C VAL A 21 31.79 11.88 -5.68
N LEU A 22 32.03 10.56 -5.72
CA LEU A 22 31.11 9.55 -5.24
C LEU A 22 31.04 9.72 -3.72
N ALA A 23 30.18 10.63 -3.26
CA ALA A 23 29.65 10.52 -1.91
C ALA A 23 28.71 9.29 -1.93
N PRO A 24 28.92 8.29 -1.06
CA PRO A 24 27.90 7.27 -0.84
C PRO A 24 26.71 7.97 -0.20
N SER A 25 25.72 8.30 -1.03
CA SER A 25 24.38 8.57 -0.52
C SER A 25 23.91 7.26 0.09
N ASN A 26 24.01 7.14 1.41
CA ASN A 26 23.17 6.24 2.19
C ASN A 26 21.73 6.76 2.05
N VAL A 27 21.14 6.55 0.87
CA VAL A 27 19.71 6.64 0.68
C VAL A 27 19.17 5.44 1.46
N VAL A 28 18.83 5.67 2.72
CA VAL A 28 17.93 4.76 3.42
C VAL A 28 16.66 4.78 2.56
N ALA A 29 16.38 3.66 1.89
CA ALA A 29 15.13 3.52 1.15
C ALA A 29 14.01 3.84 2.14
N ALA A 30 13.19 4.85 1.84
CA ALA A 30 12.02 5.13 2.65
C ALA A 30 11.15 3.87 2.59
N GLU A 31 10.76 3.36 3.76
CA GLU A 31 9.84 2.21 3.87
C GLU A 31 8.59 2.50 3.05
N SER A 32 8.10 1.48 2.33
CA SER A 32 6.92 1.63 1.50
C SER A 32 5.67 1.81 2.37
N LEU A 33 4.56 2.19 1.76
CA LEU A 33 3.30 2.22 2.50
C LEU A 33 2.90 0.80 2.93
N LEU A 34 3.10 -0.19 2.06
CA LEU A 34 2.77 -1.59 2.37
C LEU A 34 3.56 -2.04 3.61
N ASP A 35 4.88 -1.82 3.63
CA ASP A 35 5.75 -2.15 4.77
C ASP A 35 5.24 -1.52 6.08
N LYS A 36 4.90 -0.23 6.07
CA LYS A 36 4.37 0.45 7.27
C LYS A 36 3.04 -0.13 7.74
N THR A 37 2.16 -0.47 6.80
CA THR A 37 0.88 -1.10 7.15
C THR A 37 1.06 -2.53 7.67
N ASN A 38 2.02 -3.29 7.14
CA ASN A 38 2.41 -4.60 7.66
C ASN A 38 2.91 -4.48 9.09
N GLN A 39 3.88 -3.57 9.34
CA GLN A 39 4.43 -3.34 10.68
C GLN A 39 3.34 -2.99 11.71
N LEU A 40 2.40 -2.09 11.35
CA LEU A 40 1.28 -1.71 12.21
C LEU A 40 0.36 -2.90 12.51
N CYS A 41 -0.09 -3.61 11.48
CA CYS A 41 -1.05 -4.69 11.66
C CYS A 41 -0.43 -5.93 12.30
N PHE A 42 0.78 -6.30 11.92
CA PHE A 42 1.44 -7.50 12.44
C PHE A 42 1.94 -7.28 13.87
N GLY A 43 2.47 -6.09 14.18
CA GLY A 43 2.74 -5.69 15.56
C GLY A 43 1.48 -5.75 16.43
N ALA A 44 0.37 -5.21 15.94
CA ALA A 44 -0.92 -5.31 16.65
C ALA A 44 -1.40 -6.77 16.83
N PHE A 45 -1.19 -7.63 15.83
CA PHE A 45 -1.48 -9.06 15.96
C PHE A 45 -0.61 -9.74 17.01
N ASP A 46 0.65 -9.33 17.16
CA ASP A 46 1.57 -9.85 18.16
C ASP A 46 1.38 -9.21 19.55
N GLY A 47 0.51 -8.19 19.65
CA GLY A 47 0.12 -7.55 20.90
C GLY A 47 0.91 -6.28 21.23
N ASP A 48 1.61 -5.71 20.25
CA ASP A 48 2.32 -4.45 20.43
C ASP A 48 1.35 -3.28 20.65
N PRO A 49 1.64 -2.38 21.60
CA PRO A 49 0.79 -1.25 21.90
C PRO A 49 0.87 -0.19 20.79
N LEU A 50 -0.26 0.04 20.12
CA LEU A 50 -0.38 1.03 19.04
C LEU A 50 -0.10 2.47 19.50
N GLU A 51 -0.33 2.75 20.77
CA GLU A 51 0.01 4.04 21.39
C GLU A 51 1.51 4.36 21.33
N GLU A 52 2.37 3.34 21.43
CA GLU A 52 3.81 3.52 21.29
C GLU A 52 4.22 3.78 19.83
N MET A 53 3.35 3.41 18.88
CA MET A 53 3.48 3.69 17.45
C MET A 53 2.86 5.03 17.05
N GLY A 54 2.40 5.84 18.03
CA GLY A 54 1.85 7.17 17.80
C GLY A 54 0.37 7.20 17.43
N PHE A 55 -0.36 6.11 17.65
CA PHE A 55 -1.80 6.05 17.45
C PHE A 55 -2.55 6.30 18.76
N THR A 56 -3.79 6.80 18.67
CA THR A 56 -4.65 7.06 19.83
C THR A 56 -6.01 6.42 19.61
N SER A 57 -6.51 5.70 20.61
CA SER A 57 -7.83 5.05 20.53
C SER A 57 -8.96 6.07 20.43
N PHE A 58 -9.97 5.76 19.63
CA PHE A 58 -11.17 6.59 19.49
C PHE A 58 -12.44 5.73 19.38
N GLN A 59 -13.58 6.32 19.73
CA GLN A 59 -14.88 5.66 19.56
C GLN A 59 -15.35 5.80 18.11
N MET A 60 -15.56 4.66 17.44
CA MET A 60 -16.16 4.66 16.09
C MET A 60 -17.56 5.28 16.11
N GLU A 61 -17.79 6.29 15.27
CA GLU A 61 -19.14 6.85 15.04
C GLU A 61 -20.03 5.89 14.23
N LYS A 62 -19.40 5.06 13.39
CA LYS A 62 -20.06 4.08 12.54
C LYS A 62 -19.34 2.75 12.65
N GLU A 63 -20.13 1.69 12.83
CA GLU A 63 -19.63 0.33 12.91
C GLU A 63 -18.91 -0.07 11.61
N VAL A 64 -17.67 -0.52 11.77
CA VAL A 64 -16.92 -1.21 10.72
C VAL A 64 -17.09 -2.71 10.96
N PRO A 65 -17.63 -3.47 9.99
CA PRO A 65 -17.86 -4.90 10.18
C PRO A 65 -16.61 -5.63 10.67
N PHE A 66 -16.78 -6.52 11.64
CA PHE A 66 -15.71 -7.35 12.24
C PHE A 66 -14.69 -6.59 13.11
N MET A 67 -14.79 -5.26 13.24
CA MET A 67 -13.84 -4.46 14.01
C MET A 67 -14.42 -4.10 15.38
N THR A 68 -13.61 -4.23 16.42
CA THR A 68 -13.95 -3.93 17.82
C THR A 68 -13.28 -2.65 18.29
N ASP A 69 -12.05 -2.42 17.88
CA ASP A 69 -11.20 -1.33 18.35
C ASP A 69 -10.80 -0.42 17.19
N ALA A 70 -10.63 0.86 17.48
CA ALA A 70 -10.28 1.85 16.48
C ALA A 70 -9.29 2.88 17.02
N TYR A 71 -8.33 3.23 16.18
CA TYR A 71 -7.24 4.14 16.51
C TYR A 71 -7.02 5.14 15.38
N GLU A 72 -6.63 6.36 15.74
CA GLU A 72 -6.22 7.39 14.79
C GLU A 72 -4.77 7.81 15.01
N GLY A 73 -4.06 8.07 13.92
CA GLY A 73 -2.65 8.46 13.93
C GLY A 73 -2.25 9.04 12.58
N GLU A 74 -0.96 8.96 12.26
CA GLU A 74 -0.42 9.42 10.99
C GLU A 74 0.49 8.38 10.34
N ILE A 75 0.42 8.27 9.01
CA ILE A 75 1.40 7.55 8.18
C ILE A 75 1.86 8.54 7.11
N ASP A 76 3.17 8.81 7.05
CA ASP A 76 3.77 9.80 6.13
C ASP A 76 3.12 11.19 6.18
N GLY A 77 2.77 11.65 7.38
CA GLY A 77 2.11 12.93 7.62
C GLY A 77 0.66 13.00 7.13
N GLN A 78 0.06 11.86 6.76
CA GLN A 78 -1.36 11.75 6.41
C GLN A 78 -2.11 11.09 7.55
N LYS A 79 -3.32 11.60 7.84
CA LYS A 79 -4.24 10.97 8.81
C LYS A 79 -4.48 9.51 8.40
N ALA A 80 -4.21 8.61 9.34
CA ALA A 80 -4.49 7.18 9.25
C ALA A 80 -5.50 6.78 10.32
N LEU A 81 -6.39 5.87 9.96
CA LEU A 81 -7.29 5.18 10.86
C LEU A 81 -6.94 3.70 10.83
N LEU A 82 -6.74 3.12 12.00
CA LEU A 82 -6.50 1.70 12.17
C LEU A 82 -7.69 1.09 12.89
N PHE A 83 -8.15 -0.07 12.44
CA PHE A 83 -9.24 -0.81 13.08
C PHE A 83 -8.77 -2.23 13.33
N LEU A 84 -9.00 -2.74 14.54
CA LEU A 84 -8.67 -4.11 14.92
C LEU A 84 -9.95 -4.86 15.28
N GLY A 85 -9.96 -6.17 15.08
CA GLY A 85 -11.03 -7.04 15.53
C GLY A 85 -10.86 -8.48 15.11
N GLU A 86 -11.97 -9.17 14.83
CA GLU A 86 -12.00 -10.58 14.51
C GLU A 86 -12.99 -10.88 13.37
N ARG A 87 -12.53 -11.59 12.35
CA ARG A 87 -13.33 -12.04 11.20
C ARG A 87 -13.26 -13.57 11.14
N PHE A 88 -14.41 -14.22 11.31
CA PHE A 88 -14.55 -15.69 11.27
C PHE A 88 -13.66 -16.49 12.25
N GLY A 89 -13.19 -15.87 13.34
CA GLY A 89 -12.26 -16.50 14.30
C GLY A 89 -10.82 -16.05 14.14
N ASP A 90 -10.50 -15.35 13.05
CA ASP A 90 -9.16 -14.83 12.76
C ASP A 90 -9.04 -13.35 13.15
N LYS A 91 -7.85 -12.95 13.60
CA LYS A 91 -7.55 -11.54 13.89
C LYS A 91 -7.63 -10.74 12.59
N ALA A 92 -8.27 -9.58 12.65
CA ALA A 92 -8.42 -8.67 11.52
C ALA A 92 -7.81 -7.30 11.83
N CYS A 93 -7.20 -6.69 10.82
CA CYS A 93 -6.66 -5.34 10.89
C CYS A 93 -6.96 -4.57 9.60
N ASP A 94 -7.61 -3.41 9.71
CA ASP A 94 -7.81 -2.47 8.60
C ASP A 94 -6.98 -1.21 8.82
N VAL A 95 -6.18 -0.80 7.83
CA VAL A 95 -5.62 0.55 7.76
C VAL A 95 -6.38 1.33 6.71
N ASN A 96 -6.95 2.48 7.07
CA ASN A 96 -7.60 3.42 6.17
C ASN A 96 -6.85 4.76 6.14
N LEU A 97 -6.54 5.24 4.94
CA LEU A 97 -6.06 6.59 4.68
C LEU A 97 -7.16 7.39 3.98
N PRO A 98 -8.00 8.16 4.71
CA PRO A 98 -9.24 8.73 4.17
C PRO A 98 -9.05 9.72 3.02
N LYS A 99 -7.87 10.34 2.96
CA LYS A 99 -7.49 11.36 1.98
C LYS A 99 -6.44 10.87 0.98
N ALA A 100 -6.04 9.60 1.05
CA ALA A 100 -5.09 9.04 0.10
C ALA A 100 -5.66 9.12 -1.33
N PRO A 101 -4.84 9.50 -2.31
CA PRO A 101 -5.26 9.54 -3.71
C PRO A 101 -5.27 8.13 -4.33
N THR A 102 -5.86 7.97 -5.52
CA THR A 102 -5.91 6.68 -6.24
C THR A 102 -4.52 6.08 -6.48
N GLN A 103 -3.48 6.91 -6.61
CA GLN A 103 -2.09 6.48 -6.77
C GLN A 103 -1.60 5.64 -5.60
N THR A 104 -2.13 5.84 -4.40
CA THR A 104 -1.80 5.02 -3.22
C THR A 104 -2.24 3.57 -3.42
N TYR A 105 -3.45 3.36 -3.95
CA TYR A 105 -3.92 2.02 -4.31
C TYR A 105 -3.03 1.39 -5.37
N GLN A 106 -2.66 2.13 -6.42
CA GLN A 106 -1.81 1.60 -7.49
C GLN A 106 -0.43 1.18 -6.96
N SER A 107 0.20 1.99 -6.11
CA SER A 107 1.51 1.65 -5.52
C SER A 107 1.44 0.35 -4.74
N VAL A 108 0.47 0.22 -3.84
CA VAL A 108 0.32 -0.99 -3.01
C VAL A 108 -0.08 -2.20 -3.86
N HIS A 109 -0.94 -2.02 -4.86
CA HIS A 109 -1.27 -3.07 -5.84
C HIS A 109 -0.02 -3.55 -6.57
N ASP A 110 0.81 -2.64 -7.09
CA ASP A 110 2.03 -2.99 -7.83
C ASP A 110 3.02 -3.77 -6.93
N GLU A 111 3.13 -3.39 -5.65
CA GLU A 111 3.97 -4.09 -4.67
C GLU A 111 3.43 -5.49 -4.33
N LEU A 112 2.12 -5.65 -4.13
CA LEU A 112 1.50 -6.96 -3.89
C LEU A 112 1.60 -7.86 -5.13
N LEU A 113 1.45 -7.29 -6.33
CA LEU A 113 1.63 -8.01 -7.59
C LEU A 113 3.08 -8.49 -7.77
N ASP A 114 4.07 -7.65 -7.46
CA ASP A 114 5.48 -8.05 -7.50
C ASP A 114 5.79 -9.15 -6.48
N MET A 115 5.25 -9.02 -5.26
CA MET A 115 5.43 -9.99 -4.18
C MET A 115 4.86 -11.37 -4.53
N PHE A 116 3.66 -11.41 -5.11
CA PHE A 116 2.95 -12.67 -5.31
C PHE A 116 2.98 -13.21 -6.73
N GLY A 117 3.37 -12.39 -7.72
CA GLY A 117 3.40 -12.76 -9.13
C GLY A 117 2.03 -13.03 -9.76
N VAL A 118 0.94 -12.73 -9.05
CA VAL A 118 -0.45 -12.88 -9.52
C VAL A 118 -1.26 -11.66 -9.13
N ASN A 119 -2.23 -11.29 -9.98
CA ASN A 119 -3.30 -10.39 -9.55
C ASN A 119 -4.21 -11.13 -8.58
N GLY A 120 -4.68 -10.46 -7.54
CA GLY A 120 -5.82 -10.86 -6.75
C GLY A 120 -7.12 -10.87 -7.55
N THR A 121 -8.18 -11.35 -6.91
CA THR A 121 -9.54 -11.31 -7.46
C THR A 121 -10.03 -9.86 -7.46
N ASN A 122 -10.18 -9.29 -8.65
CA ASN A 122 -10.48 -7.88 -8.88
C ASN A 122 -12.01 -7.60 -8.90
N TYR A 123 -12.42 -6.54 -8.20
CA TYR A 123 -13.80 -6.05 -8.06
C TYR A 123 -13.97 -4.60 -8.56
N ASP A 124 -13.02 -4.12 -9.36
CA ASP A 124 -12.93 -2.73 -9.78
C ASP A 124 -14.17 -2.27 -10.54
N LYS A 125 -14.61 -1.06 -10.20
CA LYS A 125 -15.66 -0.31 -10.89
C LYS A 125 -15.24 1.16 -11.02
N PRO A 126 -14.14 1.47 -11.74
CA PRO A 126 -13.57 2.82 -11.80
C PRO A 126 -14.51 3.84 -12.43
N ASN A 127 -15.38 3.38 -13.33
CA ASN A 127 -16.37 4.21 -14.02
C ASN A 127 -17.67 4.42 -13.23
N SER A 128 -17.80 3.80 -12.04
CA SER A 128 -18.94 4.06 -11.16
C SER A 128 -18.82 5.45 -10.52
N ASP A 129 -19.94 5.99 -10.03
CA ASP A 129 -19.99 7.26 -9.29
C ASP A 129 -19.12 7.28 -8.02
N LEU A 130 -18.76 6.09 -7.53
CA LEU A 130 -17.88 5.84 -6.38
C LEU A 130 -16.41 5.84 -6.78
N GLY A 131 -16.09 5.57 -8.05
CA GLY A 131 -14.71 5.36 -8.51
C GLY A 131 -14.01 4.23 -7.76
N TYR A 132 -14.74 3.14 -7.49
CA TYR A 132 -14.30 2.04 -6.66
C TYR A 132 -13.24 1.19 -7.35
N LEU A 133 -12.18 0.84 -6.62
CA LEU A 133 -11.19 -0.16 -6.95
C LEU A 133 -11.06 -1.11 -5.75
N GLY A 134 -10.91 -2.40 -5.97
CA GLY A 134 -10.87 -3.39 -4.89
C GLY A 134 -10.34 -4.74 -5.37
N GLU A 135 -9.39 -5.32 -4.64
CA GLU A 135 -8.74 -6.58 -5.02
C GLU A 135 -8.27 -7.40 -3.82
N ILE A 136 -8.54 -8.71 -3.86
CA ILE A 136 -8.27 -9.65 -2.76
C ILE A 136 -7.38 -10.83 -3.21
N TRP A 137 -6.30 -11.13 -2.48
CA TRP A 137 -5.33 -12.18 -2.89
C TRP A 137 -5.58 -13.55 -2.27
N ALA A 138 -6.10 -13.59 -1.05
CA ALA A 138 -6.63 -14.81 -0.46
C ALA A 138 -7.88 -14.43 0.31
N ASP A 139 -8.89 -15.29 0.26
CA ASP A 139 -10.07 -15.27 1.13
C ASP A 139 -10.74 -16.64 0.97
N THR A 140 -10.00 -17.68 1.34
CA THR A 140 -10.46 -19.07 1.17
C THR A 140 -11.70 -19.39 2.01
N GLU A 141 -12.03 -18.54 2.98
CA GLU A 141 -13.18 -18.71 3.87
C GLU A 141 -14.44 -18.01 3.36
N ALA A 142 -14.33 -16.85 2.68
CA ALA A 142 -15.49 -16.12 2.20
C ALA A 142 -15.59 -16.02 0.66
N MET A 143 -14.49 -15.91 -0.10
CA MET A 143 -14.47 -15.77 -1.57
C MET A 143 -13.10 -16.14 -2.19
N SER A 144 -13.01 -17.24 -2.93
CA SER A 144 -11.79 -17.77 -3.57
C SER A 144 -10.78 -16.71 -4.05
N GLY A 145 -9.71 -16.51 -3.29
CA GLY A 145 -8.52 -15.77 -3.71
C GLY A 145 -7.49 -16.68 -4.40
N PRO A 146 -6.62 -16.14 -5.27
CA PRO A 146 -5.67 -16.93 -6.05
C PRO A 146 -4.52 -17.57 -5.26
N ILE A 147 -4.32 -17.20 -3.99
CA ILE A 147 -3.19 -17.66 -3.19
C ILE A 147 -3.65 -18.53 -2.03
N GLU A 148 -3.33 -19.83 -2.08
CA GLU A 148 -3.72 -20.82 -1.06
C GLU A 148 -2.90 -20.69 0.25
N ASN A 149 -1.66 -20.21 0.15
CA ASN A 149 -0.74 -20.04 1.28
C ASN A 149 -0.22 -18.61 1.30
N LEU A 150 -1.11 -17.66 1.59
CA LEU A 150 -0.76 -16.25 1.65
C LEU A 150 0.13 -15.98 2.87
N GLU A 151 1.31 -15.44 2.62
CA GLU A 151 2.29 -15.10 3.65
C GLU A 151 2.99 -13.79 3.27
N ILE A 152 3.09 -12.87 4.22
CA ILE A 152 3.83 -11.61 4.09
C ILE A 152 4.75 -11.49 5.30
N GLU A 153 6.04 -11.28 5.08
CA GLU A 153 7.04 -11.12 6.16
C GLU A 153 7.03 -12.25 7.21
N GLY A 154 6.68 -13.49 6.82
CA GLY A 154 6.57 -14.63 7.73
C GLY A 154 5.22 -14.75 8.46
N MET A 155 4.35 -13.75 8.35
CA MET A 155 2.99 -13.78 8.87
C MET A 155 2.05 -14.51 7.91
N LYS A 156 1.42 -15.60 8.39
CA LYS A 156 0.42 -16.33 7.61
C LYS A 156 -0.92 -15.62 7.68
N LEU A 157 -1.50 -15.37 6.52
CA LEU A 157 -2.73 -14.62 6.38
C LEU A 157 -3.80 -15.48 5.72
N GLY A 158 -5.04 -15.32 6.18
CA GLY A 158 -6.22 -15.82 5.49
C GLY A 158 -6.63 -14.89 4.35
N SER A 159 -6.40 -13.57 4.50
CA SER A 159 -6.65 -12.59 3.46
C SER A 159 -5.80 -11.32 3.52
N VAL A 160 -5.56 -10.75 2.34
CA VAL A 160 -5.14 -9.36 2.13
C VAL A 160 -6.09 -8.77 1.09
N PHE A 161 -6.77 -7.70 1.46
CA PHE A 161 -7.71 -6.98 0.61
C PHE A 161 -7.34 -5.50 0.55
N VAL A 162 -7.09 -4.99 -0.65
CA VAL A 162 -6.84 -3.57 -0.89
C VAL A 162 -8.00 -2.95 -1.64
N GLN A 163 -8.37 -1.74 -1.28
CA GLN A 163 -9.46 -1.03 -1.94
C GLN A 163 -9.25 0.48 -1.92
N TYR A 164 -9.84 1.14 -2.91
CA TYR A 164 -9.95 2.59 -2.99
C TYR A 164 -11.37 3.00 -3.37
N THR A 165 -11.87 4.07 -2.77
CA THR A 165 -13.09 4.72 -3.24
C THR A 165 -13.00 6.23 -3.12
N LYS A 166 -13.54 6.95 -4.12
CA LYS A 166 -13.64 8.41 -4.08
C LYS A 166 -14.69 8.91 -3.08
N LYS A 167 -15.69 8.06 -2.78
CA LYS A 167 -16.83 8.42 -1.94
C LYS A 167 -17.18 7.31 -0.94
N PRO A 168 -17.64 7.68 0.26
CA PRO A 168 -18.07 6.70 1.26
C PRO A 168 -19.34 5.98 0.79
N PHE A 169 -19.41 4.66 1.04
CA PHE A 169 -20.60 3.86 0.74
C PHE A 169 -20.70 2.62 1.63
N MET A 170 -21.75 1.83 1.48
CA MET A 170 -22.09 0.77 2.43
C MET A 170 -20.99 -0.29 2.61
N GLN A 171 -20.37 -0.79 1.53
CA GLN A 171 -19.37 -1.88 1.63
C GLN A 171 -18.07 -1.44 2.30
N THR A 172 -17.74 -0.15 2.26
CA THR A 172 -16.56 0.42 2.94
C THR A 172 -16.87 0.86 4.35
N ALA A 173 -18.04 0.49 4.90
CA ALA A 173 -18.58 1.03 6.14
C ALA A 173 -18.68 2.56 6.15
N GLY A 174 -18.81 3.19 4.98
CA GLY A 174 -18.83 4.65 4.83
C GLY A 174 -17.45 5.32 4.93
N ARG A 175 -16.37 4.57 4.69
CA ARG A 175 -15.02 5.09 4.59
C ARG A 175 -14.69 5.45 3.13
N ALA A 176 -13.84 6.44 2.93
CA ALA A 176 -13.31 6.83 1.63
C ALA A 176 -11.78 6.74 1.60
N GLY A 177 -11.18 6.99 0.44
CA GLY A 177 -9.73 6.91 0.28
C GLY A 177 -9.26 5.47 0.12
N PHE A 178 -8.03 5.21 0.55
CA PHE A 178 -7.39 3.89 0.48
C PHE A 178 -7.66 3.09 1.75
N ILE A 179 -7.91 1.79 1.62
CA ILE A 179 -8.02 0.84 2.73
C ILE A 179 -7.24 -0.42 2.36
N ILE A 180 -6.43 -0.92 3.29
CA ILE A 180 -5.87 -2.26 3.24
C ILE A 180 -6.34 -3.04 4.48
N SER A 181 -6.76 -4.26 4.25
CA SER A 181 -7.33 -5.15 5.27
C SER A 181 -6.55 -6.46 5.29
N TYR A 182 -6.15 -6.88 6.48
CA TYR A 182 -5.48 -8.14 6.76
C TYR A 182 -6.38 -9.02 7.63
N SER A 183 -6.34 -10.33 7.39
CA SER A 183 -6.89 -11.34 8.30
C SER A 183 -5.85 -12.43 8.49
N THR A 184 -5.60 -12.85 9.74
CA THR A 184 -4.71 -13.99 10.03
C THR A 184 -5.31 -15.31 9.53
N ARG A 185 -4.57 -16.40 9.71
CA ARG A 185 -5.00 -17.79 9.46
C ARG A 185 -4.72 -18.65 10.69
#